data_AF-A0A7S1MBL7-F1
#
_entry.id   AF-A0A7S1MBL7-F1
#
_cell.length_a   1.000
_cell.length_b   1.000
_cell.length_c   1.000
_cell.angle_alpha   90.00
_cell.angle_beta   90.00
_cell.angle_gamma   90.00
#
_symmetry.space_group_name_H-M   'P 1'
#
loop_
_entity.id
_entity.type
_entity.pdbx_description
1 polymer ?
#
loop_
_entity_poly.entity_id
_entity_poly.type
_entity_poly.pdbx_seq_one_letter_code
_entity_poly.pdbx_strand_id
1 'polypeptide(L)'
;GVCRAVALRLMPSPAVKAYDQCFQEKLSANTSHDWSIPGAEVAAQVECWCRHNLTDTIREYSCCQHGDIYPMCTIDCEPDCSSPVARQCIQDCPSMCFEAAEYILDAALCRRCDWTRCWSVVGCLTQHADQRVENGSLARTCHDTEFRDSQELAAYQRCWTVTPKHTSHWNILSSLVHCICREGMDRVARETHCCDSVAYGGGVCDLECLSEQQCASQEAQTCIHGCQRMCPAFEVVPSAECLEACLKEDSPCRRYVSCRPPSATAHVCDDGRWPEASSGCCKDNHSQIVGCPRLCETQRIWRLDRTRAVPWWARRHEGDGIVAQCTCMDCPETESARYSKLRKTVSESIWDNGQVMLVDIARRQGLRLGPNRQMQELMLRRNSEIIQTIEAYGDSGQTDRSIALINDRFAARIERAARRGEDPLIQPPPGRDGGSSEGVGTVTAILASCSAAVVMAIAVATWLVLRKRARESPITAFQQTQQVVIGSPVPLSTDVVDGVASGAPVTVAAPTKGQKGGKEGEPVELT
;
A
#
# COMPACT_ATOMS: atom_id res chain seq x y z
N GLY A 1 -4.79 46.93 -8.94
CA GLY A 1 -5.89 46.35 -9.74
C GLY A 1 -5.96 44.87 -9.46
N VAL A 2 -7.11 44.21 -9.64
CA VAL A 2 -7.17 42.74 -9.51
C VAL A 2 -6.44 42.14 -10.71
N CYS A 3 -5.37 41.37 -10.47
CA CYS A 3 -4.63 40.70 -11.53
C CYS A 3 -5.56 39.82 -12.36
N ARG A 4 -5.55 40.00 -13.68
CA ARG A 4 -6.35 39.22 -14.63
C ARG A 4 -5.62 37.93 -15.05
N ALA A 5 -5.08 37.18 -14.09
CA ALA A 5 -4.30 35.96 -14.34
C ALA A 5 -5.07 34.92 -15.19
N VAL A 6 -6.38 34.81 -14.99
CA VAL A 6 -7.24 33.91 -15.78
C VAL A 6 -7.28 34.33 -17.26
N ALA A 7 -7.29 35.63 -17.56
CA ALA A 7 -7.25 36.12 -18.94
C ALA A 7 -5.91 35.80 -19.61
N LEU A 8 -4.79 35.94 -18.89
CA LEU A 8 -3.46 35.55 -19.37
C LEU A 8 -3.36 34.06 -19.69
N ARG A 9 -4.03 33.19 -18.93
CA ARG A 9 -4.03 31.73 -19.19
C ARG A 9 -4.97 31.34 -20.34
N LEU A 10 -6.15 31.93 -20.41
CA LEU A 10 -7.17 31.56 -21.41
C LEU A 10 -6.87 32.15 -22.80
N MET A 11 -6.24 33.33 -22.84
CA MET A 11 -5.92 34.04 -24.07
C MET A 11 -4.51 34.67 -23.93
N PRO A 12 -3.44 33.86 -23.92
CA PRO A 12 -2.10 34.37 -23.74
C PRO A 12 -1.75 35.34 -24.87
N SER A 13 -1.21 36.49 -24.50
CA SER A 13 -0.73 37.48 -25.46
C SER A 13 0.39 36.88 -26.32
N PRO A 14 0.68 37.44 -27.51
CA PRO A 14 1.82 37.00 -28.32
C PRO A 14 3.14 37.00 -27.54
N ALA A 15 3.35 37.95 -26.62
CA ALA A 15 4.55 38.02 -25.79
C ALA A 15 4.63 36.85 -24.80
N VAL A 16 3.53 36.49 -24.13
CA VAL A 16 3.50 35.31 -23.23
C VAL A 16 3.78 34.03 -24.02
N LYS A 17 3.17 33.86 -25.20
CA LYS A 17 3.45 32.71 -26.08
C LYS A 17 4.90 32.65 -26.52
N ALA A 18 5.50 33.79 -26.87
CA ALA A 18 6.89 33.86 -27.30
C ALA A 18 7.86 33.54 -26.16
N TYR A 19 7.56 33.99 -24.93
CA TYR A 19 8.28 33.58 -23.73
C TYR A 19 8.21 32.07 -23.49
N ASP A 20 7.01 31.49 -23.54
CA ASP A 20 6.84 30.05 -23.37
C ASP A 20 7.63 29.29 -24.43
N GLN A 21 7.59 29.73 -25.69
CA GLN A 21 8.38 29.14 -26.78
C GLN A 21 9.88 29.24 -26.52
N CYS A 22 10.38 30.42 -26.15
CA CYS A 22 11.79 30.64 -25.80
C CYS A 22 12.25 29.71 -24.67
N PHE A 23 11.44 29.57 -23.61
CA PHE A 23 11.78 28.71 -22.49
C PHE A 23 11.74 27.23 -22.88
N GLN A 24 10.76 26.80 -23.69
CA GLN A 24 10.70 25.43 -24.21
C GLN A 24 11.88 25.10 -25.15
N GLU A 25 12.32 26.05 -25.98
CA GLU A 25 13.52 25.89 -26.80
C GLU A 25 14.75 25.68 -25.91
N LYS A 26 14.86 26.41 -24.80
CA LYS A 26 15.94 26.23 -23.81
C LYS A 26 15.87 24.90 -23.08
N LEU A 27 14.68 24.31 -22.88
CA LEU A 27 14.50 22.98 -22.29
C LEU A 27 14.75 21.83 -23.28
N SER A 28 14.83 22.12 -24.58
CA SER A 28 15.04 21.10 -25.60
C SER A 28 16.43 20.47 -25.50
N ALA A 29 16.55 19.19 -25.87
CA ALA A 29 17.83 18.46 -25.83
C ALA A 29 18.94 19.06 -26.72
N ASN A 30 18.59 19.97 -27.64
CA ASN A 30 19.54 20.65 -28.54
C ASN A 30 19.93 22.05 -28.07
N THR A 31 19.49 22.45 -26.88
CA THR A 31 19.85 23.72 -26.26
C THR A 31 21.35 23.79 -25.94
N SER A 32 21.95 24.97 -26.05
CA SER A 32 23.29 25.24 -25.50
C SER A 32 23.23 25.74 -24.05
N HIS A 33 22.05 25.77 -23.45
CA HIS A 33 21.86 26.22 -22.08
C HIS A 33 22.37 25.15 -21.11
N ASP A 34 23.38 25.49 -20.32
CA ASP A 34 23.99 24.57 -19.35
C ASP A 34 23.13 24.51 -18.08
N TRP A 35 22.37 23.42 -17.94
CA TRP A 35 21.45 23.20 -16.82
C TRP A 35 22.16 22.80 -15.52
N SER A 36 23.47 22.54 -15.57
CA SER A 36 24.27 22.18 -14.40
C SER A 36 24.84 23.41 -13.67
N ILE A 37 24.46 24.63 -14.06
CA ILE A 37 24.80 25.86 -13.33
C ILE A 37 23.73 26.11 -12.25
N PRO A 38 24.11 26.36 -10.98
CA PRO A 38 23.12 26.72 -9.95
C PRO A 38 22.31 27.97 -10.33
N GLY A 39 20.99 27.85 -10.38
CA GLY A 39 20.09 28.90 -10.87
C GLY A 39 19.93 28.96 -12.39
N ALA A 40 20.36 27.93 -13.14
CA ALA A 40 20.21 27.88 -14.59
C ALA A 40 18.75 28.04 -15.06
N GLU A 41 17.80 27.47 -14.33
CA GLU A 41 16.37 27.64 -14.64
C GLU A 41 15.94 29.10 -14.52
N VAL A 42 16.29 29.74 -13.41
CA VAL A 42 16.00 31.17 -13.19
C VAL A 42 16.67 32.01 -14.28
N ALA A 43 17.91 31.70 -14.66
CA ALA A 43 18.61 32.38 -15.74
C ALA A 43 17.87 32.27 -17.08
N ALA A 44 17.41 31.06 -17.43
CA ALA A 44 16.63 30.79 -18.63
C ALA A 44 15.29 31.55 -18.64
N GLN A 45 14.58 31.55 -17.51
CA GLN A 45 13.33 32.30 -17.34
C GLN A 45 13.56 33.81 -17.49
N VAL A 46 14.58 34.36 -16.82
CA VAL A 46 14.93 35.80 -16.88
C VAL A 46 15.32 36.21 -18.30
N GLU A 47 16.16 35.43 -18.98
CA GLU A 47 16.56 35.72 -20.37
C GLU A 47 15.36 35.77 -21.32
N CYS A 48 14.49 34.76 -21.26
CA CYS A 48 13.29 34.74 -22.09
C CYS A 48 12.30 35.84 -21.71
N TRP A 49 12.17 36.15 -20.42
CA TRP A 49 11.32 37.23 -19.91
C TRP A 49 11.75 38.58 -20.49
N CYS A 50 13.05 38.86 -20.45
CA CYS A 50 13.65 40.09 -20.96
C CYS A 50 13.62 40.17 -22.48
N ARG A 51 13.94 39.09 -23.19
CA ARG A 51 13.89 39.01 -24.66
C ARG A 51 12.52 39.37 -25.22
N HIS A 52 11.45 39.05 -24.49
CA HIS A 52 10.07 39.27 -24.93
C HIS A 52 9.35 40.40 -24.17
N ASN A 53 10.08 41.22 -23.41
CA ASN A 53 9.56 42.34 -22.63
C ASN A 53 8.28 41.99 -21.82
N LEU A 54 8.33 40.88 -21.08
CA LEU A 54 7.16 40.39 -20.36
C LEU A 54 6.72 41.35 -19.24
N THR A 55 7.63 42.12 -18.65
CA THR A 55 7.30 43.09 -17.60
C THR A 55 6.20 44.06 -18.05
N ASP A 56 6.34 44.63 -19.25
CA ASP A 56 5.35 45.59 -19.78
C ASP A 56 4.01 44.91 -20.06
N THR A 57 4.05 43.73 -20.68
CA THR A 57 2.84 42.91 -20.92
C THR A 57 2.13 42.61 -19.61
N ILE A 58 2.82 42.11 -18.59
CA ILE A 58 2.21 41.74 -17.31
C ILE A 58 1.68 42.96 -16.54
N ARG A 59 2.33 44.12 -16.70
CA ARG A 59 1.88 45.41 -16.13
C ARG A 59 0.56 45.85 -16.75
N GLU A 60 0.37 45.70 -18.06
CA GLU A 60 -0.91 46.00 -18.75
C GLU A 60 -2.07 45.16 -18.20
N TYR A 61 -1.80 43.89 -17.84
CA TYR A 61 -2.79 43.01 -17.21
C TYR A 61 -2.98 43.26 -15.71
N SER A 62 -2.32 44.28 -15.15
CA SER A 62 -2.33 44.63 -13.72
C SER A 62 -1.89 43.46 -12.82
N CYS A 63 -0.97 42.63 -13.30
CA CYS A 63 -0.55 41.40 -12.62
C CYS A 63 0.79 41.50 -11.87
N CYS A 64 1.52 42.60 -12.01
CA CYS A 64 2.78 42.79 -11.28
C CYS A 64 2.63 42.90 -9.76
N GLN A 65 1.43 43.01 -9.19
CA GLN A 65 1.20 42.97 -7.74
C GLN A 65 0.83 41.57 -7.24
N HIS A 66 0.69 40.58 -8.12
CA HIS A 66 0.37 39.21 -7.73
C HIS A 66 1.59 38.57 -7.05
N GLY A 67 1.43 37.90 -5.90
CA GLY A 67 2.54 37.34 -5.13
C GLY A 67 3.49 36.47 -5.96
N ASP A 68 2.94 35.62 -6.82
CA ASP A 68 3.73 34.70 -7.66
C ASP A 68 4.46 35.39 -8.85
N ILE A 69 4.04 36.61 -9.23
CA ILE A 69 4.55 37.30 -10.43
C ILE A 69 5.34 38.56 -10.07
N TYR A 70 5.01 39.18 -8.93
CA TYR A 70 5.62 40.41 -8.44
C TYR A 70 7.15 40.39 -8.52
N PRO A 71 7.82 39.31 -8.07
CA PRO A 71 9.26 39.25 -8.19
C PRO A 71 9.71 39.44 -9.64
N MET A 72 9.17 38.68 -10.60
CA MET A 72 9.58 38.77 -12.02
C MET A 72 9.38 40.17 -12.62
N CYS A 73 8.38 40.93 -12.17
CA CYS A 73 8.18 42.31 -12.62
C CYS A 73 9.21 43.33 -12.10
N THR A 74 10.07 42.94 -11.15
CA THR A 74 11.15 43.81 -10.62
C THR A 74 12.49 43.56 -11.30
N ILE A 75 12.59 42.55 -12.16
CA ILE A 75 13.80 42.21 -12.92
C ILE A 75 14.22 43.42 -13.75
N ASP A 76 15.47 43.82 -13.60
CA ASP A 76 16.16 44.68 -14.56
C ASP A 76 16.79 43.78 -15.62
N CYS A 77 16.48 44.05 -16.89
CA CYS A 77 16.99 43.26 -18.02
C CYS A 77 18.41 43.63 -18.43
N GLU A 78 18.92 44.76 -17.93
CA GLU A 78 20.30 45.21 -18.13
C GLU A 78 20.90 45.67 -16.79
N PRO A 79 20.96 44.78 -15.78
CA PRO A 79 21.36 45.18 -14.43
C PRO A 79 22.84 45.58 -14.40
N ASP A 80 23.17 46.65 -13.67
CA ASP A 80 24.56 46.97 -13.35
C ASP A 80 25.10 46.00 -12.29
N CYS A 81 25.81 44.97 -12.72
CA CYS A 81 26.43 43.98 -11.85
C CYS A 81 27.58 44.52 -10.99
N SER A 82 28.06 45.74 -11.25
CA SER A 82 29.04 46.43 -10.40
C SER A 82 28.39 47.25 -9.27
N SER A 83 27.06 47.43 -9.34
CA SER A 83 26.30 48.20 -8.36
C SER A 83 26.47 47.63 -6.94
N PRO A 84 26.39 48.47 -5.89
CA PRO A 84 26.45 48.01 -4.51
C PRO A 84 25.39 46.95 -4.18
N VAL A 85 24.20 47.03 -4.80
CA VAL A 85 23.12 46.07 -4.61
C VAL A 85 23.49 44.72 -5.21
N ALA A 86 23.95 44.67 -6.47
CA ALA A 86 24.37 43.43 -7.11
C ALA A 86 25.52 42.75 -6.34
N ARG A 87 26.55 43.50 -5.93
CA ARG A 87 27.67 42.96 -5.15
C ARG A 87 27.23 42.41 -3.79
N GLN A 88 26.33 43.11 -3.10
CA GLN A 88 25.77 42.63 -1.84
C GLN A 88 24.95 41.34 -2.06
N CYS A 89 24.08 41.32 -3.06
CA CYS A 89 23.27 40.15 -3.37
C CYS A 89 24.10 38.94 -3.79
N ILE A 90 25.17 39.12 -4.56
CA ILE A 90 26.11 38.03 -4.91
C ILE A 90 26.76 37.41 -3.65
N GLN A 91 27.01 38.22 -2.62
CA GLN A 91 27.60 37.75 -1.36
C GLN A 91 26.57 37.09 -0.44
N ASP A 92 25.39 37.70 -0.32
CA ASP A 92 24.36 37.31 0.65
C ASP A 92 23.42 36.20 0.11
N CYS A 93 23.32 36.06 -1.21
CA CYS A 93 22.39 35.17 -1.92
C CYS A 93 23.12 34.27 -2.93
N PRO A 94 23.81 33.21 -2.49
CA PRO A 94 24.42 32.26 -3.42
C PRO A 94 23.36 31.62 -4.32
N SER A 95 23.64 31.50 -5.63
CA SER A 95 22.69 30.94 -6.60
C SER A 95 22.29 29.49 -6.30
N MET A 96 23.10 28.76 -5.52
CA MET A 96 22.72 27.43 -5.00
C MET A 96 21.42 27.45 -4.20
N CYS A 97 21.06 28.60 -3.60
CA CYS A 97 19.82 28.73 -2.86
C CYS A 97 18.56 28.66 -3.73
N PHE A 98 18.66 28.76 -5.06
CA PHE A 98 17.55 28.42 -5.96
C PHE A 98 17.23 26.93 -5.94
N GLU A 99 18.23 26.10 -5.65
CA GLU A 99 18.14 24.65 -5.62
C GLU A 99 17.89 24.08 -4.22
N ALA A 100 17.48 24.93 -3.26
CA ALA A 100 17.34 24.56 -1.85
C ALA A 100 16.27 23.47 -1.58
N ALA A 101 15.39 23.20 -2.54
CA ALA A 101 14.44 22.09 -2.47
C ALA A 101 15.06 20.74 -2.85
N GLU A 102 16.17 20.75 -3.60
CA GLU A 102 16.79 19.57 -4.19
C GLU A 102 18.14 19.22 -3.57
N TYR A 103 18.79 20.16 -2.90
CA TYR A 103 20.10 19.98 -2.28
C TYR A 103 20.04 20.17 -0.77
N ILE A 104 20.85 19.40 -0.04
CA ILE A 104 21.05 19.61 1.41
C ILE A 104 21.94 20.84 1.58
N LEU A 105 21.33 22.01 1.70
CA LEU A 105 22.02 23.27 1.94
C LEU A 105 21.95 23.64 3.42
N ASP A 106 22.95 24.38 3.90
CA ASP A 106 22.84 25.05 5.19
C ASP A 106 21.67 26.05 5.14
N ALA A 107 20.60 25.76 5.86
CA ALA A 107 19.43 26.61 5.91
C ALA A 107 19.75 28.03 6.43
N ALA A 108 20.82 28.22 7.21
CA ALA A 108 21.28 29.56 7.61
C ALA A 108 21.88 30.34 6.42
N LEU A 109 22.50 29.66 5.45
CA LEU A 109 23.06 30.29 4.26
C LEU A 109 21.95 30.99 3.45
N CYS A 110 20.89 30.27 3.10
CA CYS A 110 19.82 30.80 2.25
C CYS A 110 18.85 31.73 2.99
N ARG A 111 18.71 31.60 4.32
CA ARG A 111 17.87 32.50 5.13
C ARG A 111 18.41 33.94 5.22
N ARG A 112 19.71 34.15 4.99
CA ARG A 112 20.31 35.50 4.98
C ARG A 112 19.96 36.30 3.72
N CYS A 113 19.50 35.62 2.68
CA CYS A 113 19.18 36.28 1.43
C CYS A 113 17.86 37.05 1.51
N ASP A 114 17.91 38.35 1.19
CA ASP A 114 16.71 39.14 0.92
C ASP A 114 16.37 39.09 -0.58
N TRP A 115 15.67 38.03 -0.97
CA TRP A 115 15.26 37.83 -2.37
C TRP A 115 14.41 38.98 -2.92
N THR A 116 13.67 39.68 -2.06
CA THR A 116 12.84 40.82 -2.50
C THR A 116 13.69 41.99 -3.01
N ARG A 117 14.89 42.16 -2.48
CA ARG A 117 15.87 43.17 -2.91
C ARG A 117 16.76 42.69 -4.05
N CYS A 118 17.07 41.40 -4.09
CA CYS A 118 18.03 40.84 -5.04
C CYS A 118 17.44 40.46 -6.39
N TRP A 119 16.12 40.41 -6.52
CA TRP A 119 15.46 40.02 -7.76
C TRP A 119 15.68 40.97 -8.94
N SER A 120 15.84 42.27 -8.68
CA SER A 120 16.16 43.22 -9.75
C SER A 120 17.54 42.99 -10.37
N VAL A 121 18.44 42.31 -9.65
CA VAL A 121 19.81 42.01 -10.09
C VAL A 121 20.05 40.51 -10.25
N VAL A 122 18.98 39.70 -10.35
CA VAL A 122 19.08 38.22 -10.39
C VAL A 122 19.94 37.71 -11.54
N GLY A 123 19.93 38.39 -12.70
CA GLY A 123 20.80 38.06 -13.82
C GLY A 123 22.29 38.14 -13.47
N CYS A 124 22.68 39.05 -12.58
CA CYS A 124 24.06 39.15 -12.08
C CYS A 124 24.42 37.95 -11.18
N LEU A 125 23.48 37.41 -10.41
CA LEU A 125 23.72 36.26 -9.53
C LEU A 125 23.94 34.99 -10.36
N THR A 126 23.09 34.77 -11.37
CA THR A 126 23.22 33.61 -12.26
C THR A 126 24.47 33.69 -13.13
N GLN A 127 24.79 34.88 -13.67
CA GLN A 127 26.05 35.09 -14.41
C GLN A 127 27.30 34.88 -13.53
N HIS A 128 27.26 35.34 -12.28
CA HIS A 128 28.36 35.11 -11.35
C HIS A 128 28.49 33.62 -10.98
N ALA A 129 27.39 32.89 -10.87
CA ALA A 129 27.43 31.44 -10.66
C ALA A 129 28.05 30.70 -11.85
N ASP A 130 27.66 31.06 -13.08
CA ASP A 130 28.23 30.54 -14.32
C ASP A 130 29.77 30.73 -14.34
N GLN A 131 30.25 31.96 -14.15
CA GLN A 131 31.68 32.26 -14.08
C GLN A 131 32.41 31.46 -12.98
N ARG A 132 31.75 31.22 -11.85
CA ARG A 132 32.33 30.42 -10.75
C ARG A 132 32.33 28.92 -11.03
N VAL A 133 31.38 28.41 -11.81
CA VAL A 133 31.39 27.04 -12.31
C VAL A 133 32.51 26.89 -13.34
N GLU A 134 32.63 27.81 -14.31
CA GLU A 134 33.69 27.81 -15.32
C GLU A 134 35.09 27.85 -14.71
N ASN A 135 35.29 28.62 -13.63
CA ASN A 135 36.57 28.71 -12.94
C ASN A 135 36.79 27.62 -11.86
N GLY A 136 35.83 26.71 -11.66
CA GLY A 136 35.90 25.61 -10.71
C GLY A 136 35.76 25.98 -9.23
N SER A 137 35.37 27.22 -8.90
CA SER A 137 35.15 27.67 -7.52
C SER A 137 33.73 27.41 -6.99
N LEU A 138 32.81 26.95 -7.84
CA LEU A 138 31.46 26.54 -7.50
C LEU A 138 31.19 25.18 -8.15
N ALA A 139 30.63 24.24 -7.39
CA ALA A 139 30.21 22.95 -7.91
C ALA A 139 29.01 23.10 -8.84
N ARG A 140 28.96 22.26 -9.87
CA ARG A 140 27.81 22.10 -10.76
C ARG A 140 26.64 21.45 -10.02
N THR A 141 25.42 21.77 -10.42
CA THR A 141 24.18 21.07 -10.07
C THR A 141 23.91 19.93 -11.05
N CYS A 142 22.91 19.12 -10.74
CA CYS A 142 22.52 17.95 -11.49
C CYS A 142 22.06 18.38 -12.87
N HIS A 143 22.55 17.71 -13.90
CA HIS A 143 22.06 17.88 -15.25
C HIS A 143 20.84 16.99 -15.45
N ASP A 144 19.70 17.38 -14.87
CA ASP A 144 18.48 16.58 -14.76
C ASP A 144 18.03 15.92 -16.06
N THR A 145 18.06 16.67 -17.16
CA THR A 145 17.67 16.17 -18.48
C THR A 145 18.60 15.06 -18.97
N GLU A 146 19.91 15.22 -18.80
CA GLU A 146 20.90 14.20 -19.22
C GLU A 146 20.79 12.95 -18.33
N PHE A 147 20.61 13.13 -17.03
CA PHE A 147 20.38 12.02 -16.11
C PHE A 147 19.09 11.26 -16.45
N ARG A 148 17.99 11.98 -16.70
CA ARG A 148 16.68 11.40 -17.05
C ARG A 148 16.71 10.64 -18.37
N ASP A 149 17.43 11.17 -19.34
CA ASP A 149 17.48 10.60 -20.70
C ASP A 149 18.62 9.57 -20.87
N SER A 150 19.37 9.29 -19.80
CA SER A 150 20.47 8.34 -19.79
C SER A 150 20.04 6.90 -20.08
N GLN A 151 20.93 6.14 -20.72
CA GLN A 151 20.70 4.72 -21.00
C GLN A 151 20.72 3.88 -19.71
N GLU A 152 21.55 4.29 -18.75
CA GLU A 152 21.70 3.71 -17.41
C GLU A 152 20.39 3.80 -16.64
N LEU A 153 19.71 4.95 -16.63
CA LEU A 153 18.42 5.08 -15.94
C LEU A 153 17.34 4.20 -16.60
N ALA A 154 17.30 4.18 -17.94
CA ALA A 154 16.39 3.28 -18.66
C ALA A 154 16.71 1.80 -18.38
N ALA A 155 17.98 1.43 -18.24
CA ALA A 155 18.42 0.08 -17.90
C ALA A 155 18.10 -0.29 -16.45
N TYR A 156 18.31 0.63 -15.52
CA TYR A 156 17.89 0.52 -14.13
C TYR A 156 16.39 0.22 -14.03
N GLN A 157 15.55 0.98 -14.73
CA GLN A 157 14.10 0.77 -14.73
C GLN A 157 13.72 -0.63 -15.24
N ARG A 158 14.40 -1.14 -16.27
CA ARG A 158 14.22 -2.52 -16.76
C ARG A 158 14.64 -3.54 -15.70
N CYS A 159 15.80 -3.37 -15.07
CA CYS A 159 16.27 -4.23 -14.00
C CYS A 159 15.29 -4.25 -12.81
N TRP A 160 14.87 -3.07 -12.36
CA TRP A 160 13.95 -2.89 -11.23
C TRP A 160 12.58 -3.54 -11.46
N THR A 161 12.14 -3.56 -12.72
CA THR A 161 10.89 -4.19 -13.14
C THR A 161 10.95 -5.72 -13.12
N VAL A 162 12.11 -6.34 -13.19
CA VAL A 162 12.23 -7.82 -13.20
C VAL A 162 12.84 -8.39 -11.92
N THR A 163 13.35 -7.54 -11.02
CA THR A 163 14.06 -7.98 -9.82
C THR A 163 13.09 -8.28 -8.66
N PRO A 164 13.30 -9.40 -7.91
CA PRO A 164 12.45 -9.79 -6.79
C PRO A 164 12.51 -8.84 -5.58
N LYS A 165 11.44 -8.06 -5.35
CA LYS A 165 11.37 -7.09 -4.22
C LYS A 165 10.33 -7.40 -3.15
N HIS A 166 9.53 -8.45 -3.27
CA HIS A 166 8.28 -8.55 -2.51
C HIS A 166 8.34 -9.29 -1.16
N THR A 167 9.38 -10.06 -0.90
CA THR A 167 9.41 -11.00 0.25
C THR A 167 9.90 -10.40 1.57
N SER A 168 10.70 -9.34 1.54
CA SER A 168 11.27 -8.71 2.74
C SER A 168 11.62 -7.25 2.46
N HIS A 169 11.67 -6.41 3.50
CA HIS A 169 12.18 -5.03 3.39
C HIS A 169 13.62 -5.01 2.88
N TRP A 170 14.42 -6.02 3.26
CA TRP A 170 15.75 -6.25 2.72
C TRP A 170 15.72 -6.45 1.20
N ASN A 171 14.81 -7.28 0.67
CA ASN A 171 14.73 -7.53 -0.77
C ASN A 171 14.31 -6.29 -1.56
N ILE A 172 13.46 -5.42 -1.01
CA ILE A 172 13.13 -4.14 -1.66
C ILE A 172 14.40 -3.31 -1.83
N LEU A 173 15.12 -3.12 -0.73
CA LEU A 173 16.31 -2.27 -0.70
C LEU A 173 17.47 -2.88 -1.51
N SER A 174 17.66 -4.18 -1.40
CA SER A 174 18.66 -4.93 -2.16
C SER A 174 18.35 -4.95 -3.66
N SER A 175 17.08 -5.07 -4.06
CA SER A 175 16.69 -4.92 -5.47
C SER A 175 17.06 -3.54 -6.01
N LEU A 176 16.92 -2.50 -5.19
CA LEU A 176 17.12 -1.11 -5.60
C LEU A 176 18.62 -0.86 -5.80
N VAL A 177 19.42 -1.21 -4.80
CA VAL A 177 20.87 -1.04 -4.84
C VAL A 177 21.51 -1.98 -5.87
N HIS A 178 21.04 -3.23 -5.99
CA HIS A 178 21.51 -4.16 -7.00
C HIS A 178 21.34 -3.60 -8.41
N CYS A 179 20.15 -3.08 -8.75
CA CYS A 179 19.92 -2.51 -10.07
C CYS A 179 20.70 -1.22 -10.30
N ILE A 180 20.88 -0.39 -9.28
CA ILE A 180 21.75 0.79 -9.35
C ILE A 180 23.19 0.39 -9.73
N CYS A 181 23.76 -0.55 -8.97
CA CYS A 181 25.13 -1.00 -9.15
C CYS A 181 25.34 -1.75 -10.47
N ARG A 182 24.38 -2.60 -10.85
CA ARG A 182 24.47 -3.41 -12.07
C ARG A 182 24.44 -2.55 -13.33
N GLU A 183 23.59 -1.53 -13.35
CA GLU A 183 23.34 -0.71 -14.54
C GLU A 183 24.19 0.57 -14.55
N GLY A 184 25.10 0.76 -13.58
CA GLY A 184 26.07 1.86 -13.56
C GLY A 184 25.45 3.22 -13.24
N MET A 185 24.39 3.25 -12.41
CA MET A 185 23.71 4.49 -12.03
C MET A 185 24.60 5.45 -11.23
N ASP A 186 25.61 4.93 -10.52
CA ASP A 186 26.62 5.72 -9.82
C ASP A 186 27.49 6.52 -10.80
N ARG A 187 27.90 5.89 -11.91
CA ARG A 187 28.69 6.53 -12.95
C ARG A 187 27.93 7.69 -13.58
N VAL A 188 26.70 7.43 -14.06
CA VAL A 188 25.92 8.50 -14.70
C VAL A 188 25.57 9.62 -13.72
N ALA A 189 25.28 9.31 -12.46
CA ALA A 189 25.04 10.32 -11.44
C ALA A 189 26.29 11.20 -11.18
N ARG A 190 27.49 10.65 -11.26
CA ARG A 190 28.75 11.43 -11.17
C ARG A 190 28.98 12.27 -12.42
N GLU A 191 28.80 11.68 -13.60
CA GLU A 191 29.00 12.36 -14.90
C GLU A 191 28.02 13.53 -15.09
N THR A 192 26.79 13.40 -14.57
CA THR A 192 25.74 14.43 -14.64
C THR A 192 25.66 15.29 -13.36
N HIS A 193 26.63 15.19 -12.45
CA HIS A 193 26.70 16.01 -11.22
C HIS A 193 25.49 15.87 -10.26
N CYS A 194 24.83 14.73 -10.29
CA CYS A 194 23.59 14.48 -9.53
C CYS A 194 23.81 13.87 -8.14
N CYS A 195 25.03 13.49 -7.76
CA CYS A 195 25.33 12.79 -6.49
C CYS A 195 24.79 13.51 -5.24
N ASP A 196 24.89 14.84 -5.21
CA ASP A 196 24.52 15.64 -4.04
C ASP A 196 23.03 16.06 -4.05
N SER A 197 22.31 15.78 -5.14
CA SER A 197 20.88 16.08 -5.23
C SER A 197 20.08 15.00 -4.52
N VAL A 198 19.29 15.38 -3.52
CA VAL A 198 18.37 14.48 -2.84
C VAL A 198 17.24 13.99 -3.75
N ALA A 199 16.97 14.70 -4.84
CA ALA A 199 15.95 14.33 -5.81
C ALA A 199 16.45 13.28 -6.80
N TYR A 200 17.70 13.40 -7.25
CA TYR A 200 18.30 12.59 -8.30
C TYR A 200 19.30 11.56 -7.74
N GLY A 201 20.56 11.91 -7.50
CA GLY A 201 21.60 10.94 -7.16
C GLY A 201 21.83 10.70 -5.67
N GLY A 202 21.04 11.30 -4.78
CA GLY A 202 21.27 11.31 -3.34
C GLY A 202 21.51 9.91 -2.76
N GLY A 203 22.73 9.68 -2.26
CA GLY A 203 23.17 8.41 -1.70
C GLY A 203 23.48 7.31 -2.72
N VAL A 204 23.25 7.52 -4.02
CA VAL A 204 23.60 6.57 -5.10
C VAL A 204 25.12 6.48 -5.26
N CYS A 205 25.79 7.63 -5.22
CA CYS A 205 27.22 7.70 -5.45
C CYS A 205 28.05 7.12 -4.28
N ASP A 206 27.45 7.00 -3.09
CA ASP A 206 28.09 6.45 -1.89
C ASP A 206 27.86 4.94 -1.73
N LEU A 207 27.16 4.30 -2.68
CA LEU A 207 26.88 2.87 -2.62
C LEU A 207 28.13 2.04 -2.91
N GLU A 208 28.38 1.06 -2.05
CA GLU A 208 29.39 0.04 -2.29
C GLU A 208 28.83 -1.05 -3.22
N CYS A 209 29.24 -1.01 -4.48
CA CYS A 209 28.87 -2.00 -5.48
C CYS A 209 29.80 -3.20 -5.45
N LEU A 210 29.33 -4.30 -4.84
CA LEU A 210 30.10 -5.53 -4.71
C LEU A 210 30.04 -6.37 -6.01
N SER A 211 31.14 -7.07 -6.28
CA SER A 211 31.20 -8.08 -7.34
C SER A 211 30.39 -9.33 -6.99
N GLU A 212 30.00 -10.11 -8.02
CA GLU A 212 29.31 -11.39 -7.81
C GLU A 212 30.12 -12.36 -6.93
N GLN A 213 31.45 -12.33 -7.02
CA GLN A 213 32.33 -13.16 -6.19
C GLN A 213 32.26 -12.77 -4.71
N GLN A 214 32.22 -11.48 -4.39
CA GLN A 214 32.05 -11.00 -3.01
C GLN A 214 30.67 -11.37 -2.48
N CYS A 215 29.64 -11.26 -3.31
CA CYS A 215 28.28 -11.68 -2.98
C CYS A 215 28.12 -13.20 -2.82
N ALA A 216 28.97 -14.00 -3.45
CA ALA A 216 29.00 -15.46 -3.29
C ALA A 216 29.71 -15.93 -2.01
N SER A 217 30.32 -15.02 -1.24
CA SER A 217 30.98 -15.38 0.03
C SER A 217 29.98 -15.91 1.06
N GLN A 218 30.43 -16.81 1.94
CA GLN A 218 29.59 -17.36 3.02
C GLN A 218 29.04 -16.25 3.94
N GLU A 219 29.86 -15.22 4.20
CA GLU A 219 29.46 -14.07 5.01
C GLU A 219 28.31 -13.30 4.36
N ALA A 220 28.44 -12.96 3.07
CA ALA A 220 27.38 -12.30 2.31
C ALA A 220 26.08 -13.11 2.31
N GLN A 221 26.17 -14.41 2.03
CA GLN A 221 24.99 -15.30 2.01
C GLN A 221 24.34 -15.42 3.39
N THR A 222 25.13 -15.45 4.47
CA THR A 222 24.62 -15.45 5.84
C THR A 222 23.87 -14.16 6.15
N CYS A 223 24.43 -13.00 5.78
CA CYS A 223 23.79 -11.70 5.94
C CYS A 223 22.49 -11.60 5.13
N ILE A 224 22.53 -11.93 3.84
CA ILE A 224 21.36 -11.88 2.95
C ILE A 224 20.24 -12.74 3.52
N HIS A 225 20.50 -14.02 3.81
CA HIS A 225 19.47 -14.92 4.33
C HIS A 225 18.98 -14.52 5.74
N GLY A 226 19.88 -14.04 6.61
CA GLY A 226 19.52 -13.55 7.94
C GLY A 226 18.59 -12.34 7.86
N CYS A 227 18.97 -11.33 7.08
CA CYS A 227 18.19 -10.11 6.91
C CYS A 227 16.85 -10.35 6.22
N GLN A 228 16.77 -11.28 5.27
CA GLN A 228 15.49 -11.65 4.67
C GLN A 228 14.48 -12.19 5.69
N ARG A 229 14.92 -13.04 6.61
CA ARG A 229 14.07 -13.62 7.65
C ARG A 229 13.72 -12.60 8.74
N MET A 230 14.69 -11.76 9.10
CA MET A 230 14.55 -10.76 10.17
C MET A 230 13.73 -9.54 9.74
N CYS A 231 13.71 -9.22 8.44
CA CYS A 231 13.06 -8.03 7.87
C CYS A 231 11.84 -8.36 7.01
N PRO A 232 10.83 -9.08 7.51
CA PRO A 232 9.69 -9.41 6.68
C PRO A 232 8.89 -8.17 6.26
N ALA A 233 8.36 -8.17 5.04
CA ALA A 233 7.58 -7.05 4.50
C ALA A 233 6.07 -7.07 4.90
N PHE A 234 5.69 -7.83 5.95
CA PHE A 234 4.29 -7.90 6.40
C PHE A 234 3.83 -6.61 7.09
N GLU A 235 4.75 -5.89 7.70
CA GLU A 235 4.52 -4.62 8.39
C GLU A 235 5.03 -3.45 7.54
N VAL A 236 4.36 -2.29 7.65
CA VAL A 236 4.77 -1.06 6.92
C VAL A 236 6.16 -0.65 7.34
N VAL A 237 6.39 -0.72 8.65
CA VAL A 237 7.59 -0.25 9.31
C VAL A 237 8.40 -1.49 9.67
N PRO A 238 9.68 -1.58 9.29
CA PRO A 238 10.54 -2.68 9.72
C PRO A 238 10.68 -2.68 11.24
N SER A 239 10.85 -3.86 11.84
CA SER A 239 11.12 -3.96 13.28
C SER A 239 12.43 -3.24 13.65
N ALA A 240 12.55 -2.80 14.91
CA ALA A 240 13.79 -2.17 15.38
C ALA A 240 15.01 -3.10 15.17
N GLU A 241 14.85 -4.39 15.46
CA GLU A 241 15.89 -5.41 15.23
C GLU A 241 16.32 -5.47 13.76
N CYS A 242 15.36 -5.49 12.82
CA CYS A 242 15.64 -5.44 11.39
C CYS A 242 16.38 -4.15 10.99
N LEU A 243 15.95 -2.99 11.51
CA LEU A 243 16.60 -1.72 11.21
C LEU A 243 18.08 -1.75 11.63
N GLU A 244 18.35 -2.09 12.89
CA GLU A 244 19.71 -2.11 13.46
C GLU A 244 20.62 -3.14 12.76
N ALA A 245 20.13 -4.36 12.55
CA ALA A 245 20.97 -5.45 12.04
C ALA A 245 21.19 -5.40 10.52
N CYS A 246 20.28 -4.77 9.76
CA CYS A 246 20.22 -4.92 8.31
C CYS A 246 20.04 -3.63 7.51
N LEU A 247 19.19 -2.69 7.94
CA LEU A 247 18.76 -1.58 7.06
C LEU A 247 19.50 -0.27 7.34
N LYS A 248 19.99 -0.07 8.56
CA LYS A 248 20.80 1.11 8.89
C LYS A 248 22.11 1.14 8.09
N GLU A 249 22.59 2.35 7.88
CA GLU A 249 23.81 2.63 7.10
C GLU A 249 25.05 2.00 7.72
N ASP A 250 25.14 1.97 9.05
CA ASP A 250 26.25 1.37 9.82
C ASP A 250 26.04 -0.12 10.14
N SER A 251 24.95 -0.73 9.67
CA SER A 251 24.69 -2.14 9.95
C SER A 251 25.71 -3.05 9.24
N PRO A 252 26.15 -4.15 9.88
CA PRO A 252 27.21 -5.00 9.34
C PRO A 252 26.83 -5.67 8.01
N CYS A 253 25.54 -5.94 7.81
CA CYS A 253 25.05 -6.52 6.58
C CYS A 253 24.82 -5.48 5.46
N ARG A 254 24.81 -4.18 5.76
CA ARG A 254 24.51 -3.11 4.80
C ARG A 254 25.34 -3.19 3.52
N ARG A 255 26.63 -3.49 3.62
CA ARG A 255 27.55 -3.62 2.47
C ARG A 255 27.10 -4.65 1.43
N TYR A 256 26.34 -5.67 1.84
CA TYR A 256 25.85 -6.72 0.95
C TYR A 256 24.53 -6.38 0.26
N VAL A 257 24.01 -5.17 0.44
CA VAL A 257 22.73 -4.78 -0.15
C VAL A 257 22.80 -4.66 -1.68
N SER A 258 23.98 -4.41 -2.26
CA SER A 258 24.20 -4.42 -3.72
C SER A 258 24.17 -5.81 -4.35
N CYS A 259 24.22 -6.87 -3.53
CA CYS A 259 24.10 -8.23 -4.02
C CYS A 259 22.72 -8.51 -4.60
N ARG A 260 22.66 -9.43 -5.57
CA ARG A 260 21.41 -9.83 -6.20
C ARG A 260 20.45 -10.38 -5.13
N PRO A 261 19.23 -9.81 -4.99
CA PRO A 261 18.25 -10.37 -4.08
C PRO A 261 17.88 -11.77 -4.58
N PRO A 262 17.83 -12.77 -3.69
CA PRO A 262 17.57 -14.13 -4.12
C PRO A 262 16.14 -14.22 -4.64
N SER A 263 15.95 -15.05 -5.66
CA SER A 263 14.65 -15.37 -6.20
C SER A 263 13.82 -16.05 -5.12
N ALA A 264 12.78 -15.38 -4.66
CA ALA A 264 11.81 -16.01 -3.79
C ALA A 264 10.44 -15.84 -4.43
N THR A 265 9.85 -16.95 -4.83
CA THR A 265 8.40 -17.08 -4.98
C THR A 265 8.02 -18.32 -4.20
N ALA A 266 7.55 -18.12 -2.97
CA ALA A 266 7.07 -19.19 -2.10
C ALA A 266 5.61 -19.58 -2.41
N HIS A 267 5.00 -19.03 -3.46
CA HIS A 267 3.60 -19.29 -3.77
C HIS A 267 3.32 -19.28 -5.27
N VAL A 268 2.24 -19.98 -5.62
CA VAL A 268 1.71 -20.08 -6.98
C VAL A 268 0.37 -19.32 -7.03
N CYS A 269 0.13 -18.61 -8.13
CA CYS A 269 -1.12 -17.90 -8.37
C CYS A 269 -2.30 -18.85 -8.55
N ASP A 270 -3.52 -18.32 -8.43
CA ASP A 270 -4.76 -19.10 -8.59
C ASP A 270 -4.85 -19.75 -9.99
N ASP A 271 -4.13 -19.23 -10.98
CA ASP A 271 -4.05 -19.78 -12.35
C ASP A 271 -2.85 -20.71 -12.61
N GLY A 272 -2.05 -21.02 -11.58
CA GLY A 272 -0.88 -21.89 -11.69
C GLY A 272 0.41 -21.18 -12.11
N ARG A 273 0.36 -19.88 -12.44
CA ARG A 273 1.56 -19.11 -12.79
C ARG A 273 2.30 -18.64 -11.54
N TRP A 274 3.58 -18.33 -11.71
CA TRP A 274 4.33 -17.63 -10.68
C TRP A 274 3.89 -16.17 -10.57
N PRO A 275 3.90 -15.57 -9.38
CA PRO A 275 3.63 -14.15 -9.22
C PRO A 275 4.68 -13.35 -10.00
N GLU A 276 4.31 -12.14 -10.41
CA GLU A 276 5.25 -11.24 -11.07
C GLU A 276 6.42 -10.98 -10.12
N ALA A 277 7.65 -11.27 -10.53
CA ALA A 277 8.84 -11.13 -9.69
C ALA A 277 8.93 -9.73 -9.04
N SER A 278 8.55 -8.73 -9.83
CA SER A 278 8.54 -7.33 -9.45
C SER A 278 7.58 -7.00 -8.32
N SER A 279 6.34 -7.46 -8.36
CA SER A 279 5.32 -7.06 -7.39
C SER A 279 5.10 -8.12 -6.32
N GLY A 280 5.47 -9.38 -6.59
CA GLY A 280 4.98 -10.52 -5.82
C GLY A 280 3.48 -10.75 -5.97
N CYS A 281 2.82 -10.02 -6.87
CA CYS A 281 1.39 -10.12 -7.08
C CYS A 281 1.07 -11.09 -8.20
N CYS A 282 -0.07 -11.73 -8.04
CA CYS A 282 -0.76 -12.47 -9.08
C CYS A 282 -1.64 -11.52 -9.89
N LYS A 283 -1.59 -11.63 -11.22
CA LYS A 283 -2.44 -10.86 -12.13
C LYS A 283 -3.56 -11.74 -12.65
N ASP A 284 -4.80 -11.38 -12.35
CA ASP A 284 -5.96 -12.02 -12.97
C ASP A 284 -6.10 -11.52 -14.41
N ASN A 285 -6.13 -12.46 -15.36
CA ASN A 285 -6.27 -12.17 -16.79
C ASN A 285 -7.60 -11.48 -17.12
N HIS A 286 -8.63 -11.64 -16.29
CA HIS A 286 -9.97 -11.10 -16.57
C HIS A 286 -10.24 -9.75 -15.93
N SER A 287 -9.68 -9.47 -14.76
CA SER A 287 -10.06 -8.31 -13.96
C SER A 287 -9.02 -7.18 -13.95
N GLN A 288 -7.81 -7.40 -14.52
CA GLN A 288 -6.64 -6.53 -14.32
C GLN A 288 -6.28 -6.28 -12.84
N ILE A 289 -6.99 -6.90 -11.90
CA ILE A 289 -6.73 -6.78 -10.48
C ILE A 289 -5.46 -7.56 -10.18
N VAL A 290 -4.53 -6.89 -9.51
CA VAL A 290 -3.32 -7.48 -8.95
C VAL A 290 -3.56 -7.78 -7.47
N GLY A 291 -3.19 -8.97 -7.02
CA GLY A 291 -3.42 -9.38 -5.63
C GLY A 291 -2.68 -10.65 -5.25
N CYS A 292 -2.85 -11.07 -4.01
CA CYS A 292 -2.40 -12.38 -3.56
C CYS A 292 -3.33 -13.49 -4.08
N PRO A 293 -2.86 -14.75 -4.17
CA PRO A 293 -3.73 -15.90 -4.36
C PRO A 293 -4.84 -15.94 -3.30
N ARG A 294 -6.06 -16.35 -3.69
CA ARG A 294 -7.24 -16.35 -2.80
C ARG A 294 -7.08 -17.22 -1.56
N LEU A 295 -6.28 -18.27 -1.65
CA LEU A 295 -6.08 -19.25 -0.58
C LEU A 295 -4.97 -18.86 0.41
N CYS A 296 -4.35 -17.68 0.27
CA CYS A 296 -3.43 -17.17 1.27
C CYS A 296 -4.20 -16.72 2.52
N GLU A 297 -3.72 -17.05 3.72
CA GLU A 297 -4.36 -16.65 5.00
C GLU A 297 -4.23 -15.15 5.23
N THR A 298 -3.08 -14.59 4.87
CA THR A 298 -2.81 -13.16 4.99
C THR A 298 -2.46 -12.60 3.62
N GLN A 299 -3.16 -11.52 3.26
CA GLN A 299 -2.95 -10.81 2.01
C GLN A 299 -2.78 -9.33 2.32
N ARG A 300 -1.70 -8.75 1.82
CA ARG A 300 -1.48 -7.32 1.92
C ARG A 300 -0.98 -6.78 0.61
N ILE A 301 -1.66 -5.76 0.10
CA ILE A 301 -1.26 -5.05 -1.11
C ILE A 301 -0.75 -3.68 -0.69
N TRP A 302 0.51 -3.45 -0.97
CA TRP A 302 1.21 -2.21 -0.69
C TRP A 302 1.34 -1.38 -1.94
N ARG A 303 1.41 -0.07 -1.72
CA ARG A 303 1.81 0.90 -2.74
C ARG A 303 3.26 1.28 -2.49
N LEU A 304 4.15 0.91 -3.40
CA LEU A 304 5.58 1.26 -3.33
C LEU A 304 5.85 2.71 -3.76
N ASP A 305 4.89 3.38 -4.40
CA ASP A 305 5.00 4.73 -4.95
C ASP A 305 4.72 5.86 -3.92
N ARG A 306 5.04 5.66 -2.64
CA ARG A 306 4.82 6.71 -1.64
C ARG A 306 5.78 7.89 -1.84
N THR A 307 5.22 9.10 -1.82
CA THR A 307 5.85 10.37 -2.25
C THR A 307 7.01 10.90 -1.41
N ARG A 308 7.39 10.27 -0.29
CA ARG A 308 8.26 10.90 0.72
C ARG A 308 9.54 10.16 1.10
N ALA A 309 9.88 9.03 0.50
CA ALA A 309 11.05 8.24 0.96
C ALA A 309 11.86 7.54 -0.15
N VAL A 310 11.50 7.73 -1.42
CA VAL A 310 12.16 7.08 -2.56
C VAL A 310 12.47 8.16 -3.61
N PRO A 311 13.69 8.22 -4.18
CA PRO A 311 14.02 9.12 -5.28
C PRO A 311 12.98 9.00 -6.39
N TRP A 312 12.62 10.10 -7.06
CA TRP A 312 11.48 10.09 -7.97
C TRP A 312 11.62 9.07 -9.10
N TRP A 313 12.84 8.78 -9.56
CA TRP A 313 13.13 7.79 -10.61
C TRP A 313 13.12 6.33 -10.13
N ALA A 314 13.21 6.12 -8.81
CA ALA A 314 12.89 4.83 -8.19
C ALA A 314 11.37 4.69 -7.91
N ARG A 315 10.57 5.74 -8.17
CA ARG A 315 9.10 5.66 -8.28
C ARG A 315 8.75 5.30 -9.73
N ARG A 316 7.86 4.33 -9.93
CA ARG A 316 7.30 4.06 -11.25
C ARG A 316 6.31 5.18 -11.58
N HIS A 317 6.39 5.75 -12.78
CA HIS A 317 5.64 6.95 -13.19
C HIS A 317 4.11 6.80 -13.16
N GLU A 318 3.45 7.94 -12.95
CA GLU A 318 2.01 8.21 -12.94
C GLU A 318 1.38 7.99 -14.33
N GLY A 319 1.24 6.72 -14.74
CA GLY A 319 0.56 6.35 -15.99
C GLY A 319 0.36 4.85 -16.13
N ASP A 320 1.30 4.05 -15.60
CA ASP A 320 1.30 2.59 -15.69
C ASP A 320 0.86 1.93 -14.37
N GLY A 321 -0.36 2.24 -13.92
CA GLY A 321 -0.99 1.54 -12.81
C GLY A 321 -0.30 1.66 -11.45
N ILE A 322 -0.92 1.06 -10.43
CA ILE A 322 -0.39 1.05 -9.06
C ILE A 322 0.86 0.15 -9.04
N VAL A 323 2.00 0.63 -8.53
CA VAL A 323 3.11 -0.26 -8.14
C VAL A 323 2.69 -1.00 -6.89
N ALA A 324 1.95 -2.09 -7.12
CA ALA A 324 1.54 -3.00 -6.08
C ALA A 324 2.75 -3.82 -5.65
N GLN A 325 2.96 -3.95 -4.34
CA GLN A 325 3.71 -5.07 -3.78
C GLN A 325 2.73 -5.93 -3.00
N CYS A 326 2.64 -7.22 -3.36
CA CYS A 326 1.83 -8.17 -2.63
C CYS A 326 2.71 -8.92 -1.65
N THR A 327 2.32 -8.89 -0.38
CA THR A 327 2.88 -9.73 0.66
C THR A 327 1.83 -10.76 1.04
N CYS A 328 2.11 -12.00 0.66
CA CYS A 328 1.18 -13.12 0.78
C CYS A 328 1.80 -14.18 1.70
N MET A 329 1.06 -14.62 2.73
CA MET A 329 1.53 -15.65 3.66
C MET A 329 0.60 -16.84 3.71
N ASP A 330 1.18 -17.97 4.12
CA ASP A 330 0.50 -19.26 4.26
C ASP A 330 -0.24 -19.65 2.97
N CYS A 331 0.34 -19.24 1.85
CA CYS A 331 -0.13 -19.56 0.53
C CYS A 331 0.32 -20.97 0.16
N PRO A 332 -0.45 -21.69 -0.67
CA PRO A 332 0.04 -22.92 -1.24
C PRO A 332 1.26 -22.66 -2.14
N GLU A 333 2.35 -23.38 -1.86
CA GLU A 333 3.60 -23.28 -2.61
C GLU A 333 3.59 -24.13 -3.89
N THR A 334 2.69 -25.10 -3.96
CA THR A 334 2.53 -26.02 -5.09
C THR A 334 1.07 -26.11 -5.51
N GLU A 335 0.86 -26.52 -6.75
CA GLU A 335 -0.45 -26.84 -7.30
C GLU A 335 -1.19 -27.87 -6.41
N SER A 336 -0.54 -29.00 -6.08
CA SER A 336 -1.13 -30.01 -5.18
C SER A 336 -1.50 -29.48 -3.78
N ALA A 337 -0.70 -28.59 -3.20
CA ALA A 337 -1.01 -27.94 -1.92
C ALA A 337 -2.19 -26.98 -2.06
N ARG A 338 -2.31 -26.28 -3.20
CA ARG A 338 -3.43 -25.40 -3.54
C ARG A 338 -4.73 -26.18 -3.56
N TYR A 339 -4.78 -27.29 -4.31
CA TYR A 339 -5.96 -28.14 -4.37
C TYR A 339 -6.36 -28.71 -3.01
N SER A 340 -5.38 -29.21 -2.25
CA SER A 340 -5.61 -29.74 -0.89
C SER A 340 -6.20 -28.67 0.03
N LYS A 341 -5.64 -27.46 0.01
CA LYS A 341 -6.12 -26.33 0.81
C LYS A 341 -7.51 -25.88 0.35
N LEU A 342 -7.76 -25.75 -0.96
CA LEU A 342 -9.06 -25.42 -1.51
C LEU A 342 -10.12 -26.43 -1.04
N ARG A 343 -9.85 -27.73 -1.21
CA ARG A 343 -10.77 -28.80 -0.80
C ARG A 343 -11.07 -28.71 0.69
N LYS A 344 -10.04 -28.54 1.53
CA LYS A 344 -10.18 -28.41 2.98
C LYS A 344 -11.02 -27.18 3.33
N THR A 345 -10.62 -25.99 2.88
CA THR A 345 -11.32 -24.71 3.12
C THR A 345 -12.77 -24.78 2.68
N VAL A 346 -13.05 -25.34 1.49
CA VAL A 346 -14.44 -25.51 1.02
C VAL A 346 -15.18 -26.49 1.92
N SER A 347 -14.64 -27.68 2.18
CA SER A 347 -15.33 -28.68 3.00
C SER A 347 -15.65 -28.20 4.43
N GLU A 348 -14.75 -27.43 5.04
CA GLU A 348 -14.89 -26.92 6.41
C GLU A 348 -15.78 -25.67 6.48
N SER A 349 -15.71 -24.77 5.48
CA SER A 349 -16.35 -23.44 5.57
C SER A 349 -17.58 -23.23 4.67
N ILE A 350 -17.86 -24.13 3.72
CA ILE A 350 -18.95 -23.92 2.74
C ILE A 350 -20.33 -23.82 3.40
N TRP A 351 -20.51 -24.50 4.54
CA TRP A 351 -21.75 -24.46 5.31
C TRP A 351 -21.90 -23.14 6.07
N ASP A 352 -20.88 -22.72 6.80
CA ASP A 352 -20.90 -21.47 7.57
C ASP A 352 -21.05 -20.26 6.66
N ASN A 353 -20.29 -20.22 5.56
CA ASN A 353 -20.41 -19.17 4.54
C ASN A 353 -21.79 -19.20 3.86
N GLY A 354 -22.33 -20.40 3.62
CA GLY A 354 -23.68 -20.58 3.10
C GLY A 354 -24.74 -19.97 4.01
N GLN A 355 -24.64 -20.19 5.33
CA GLN A 355 -25.57 -19.62 6.31
C GLN A 355 -25.49 -18.09 6.37
N VAL A 356 -24.29 -17.53 6.37
CA VAL A 356 -24.09 -16.07 6.34
C VAL A 356 -24.74 -15.47 5.09
N MET A 357 -24.53 -16.09 3.91
CA MET A 357 -25.14 -15.64 2.66
C MET A 357 -26.68 -15.72 2.70
N LEU A 358 -27.23 -16.80 3.26
CA LEU A 358 -28.69 -16.95 3.42
C LEU A 358 -29.29 -15.87 4.31
N VAL A 359 -28.66 -15.58 5.45
CA VAL A 359 -29.11 -14.55 6.39
C VAL A 359 -29.05 -13.16 5.76
N ASP A 360 -27.99 -12.85 5.01
CA ASP A 360 -27.88 -11.57 4.29
C ASP A 360 -28.99 -11.43 3.23
N ILE A 361 -29.22 -12.45 2.40
CA ILE A 361 -30.29 -12.42 1.40
C ILE A 361 -31.67 -12.30 2.07
N ALA A 362 -31.94 -13.08 3.13
CA ALA A 362 -33.21 -13.02 3.85
C ALA A 362 -33.47 -11.62 4.41
N ARG A 363 -32.45 -10.99 5.00
CA ARG A 363 -32.52 -9.62 5.52
C ARG A 363 -32.79 -8.60 4.42
N ARG A 364 -32.07 -8.67 3.30
CA ARG A 364 -32.26 -7.76 2.16
C ARG A 364 -33.64 -7.88 1.51
N GLN A 365 -34.25 -9.07 1.58
CA GLN A 365 -35.59 -9.34 1.04
C GLN A 365 -36.70 -9.16 2.09
N GLY A 366 -36.38 -8.71 3.31
CA GLY A 366 -37.37 -8.38 4.35
C GLY A 366 -38.02 -9.59 5.04
N LEU A 367 -37.41 -10.77 5.00
CA LEU A 367 -37.91 -11.96 5.72
C LEU A 367 -37.66 -11.80 7.23
N ARG A 368 -38.73 -11.84 8.04
CA ARG A 368 -38.64 -11.55 9.48
C ARG A 368 -38.14 -12.75 10.28
N LEU A 369 -38.51 -13.95 9.83
CA LEU A 369 -38.14 -15.21 10.48
C LEU A 369 -36.81 -15.79 9.97
N GLY A 370 -36.09 -15.07 9.10
CA GLY A 370 -34.83 -15.52 8.52
C GLY A 370 -35.00 -16.33 7.22
N PRO A 371 -34.00 -17.15 6.84
CA PRO A 371 -34.04 -17.92 5.59
C PRO A 371 -35.14 -18.98 5.60
N ASN A 372 -36.02 -18.97 4.59
CA ASN A 372 -37.05 -20.00 4.43
C ASN A 372 -36.45 -21.36 4.01
N ARG A 373 -37.22 -22.43 4.16
CA ARG A 373 -36.86 -23.82 3.83
C ARG A 373 -36.38 -23.95 2.40
N GLN A 374 -37.04 -23.30 1.44
CA GLN A 374 -36.63 -23.37 0.04
C GLN A 374 -35.23 -22.76 -0.18
N MET A 375 -34.90 -21.67 0.50
CA MET A 375 -33.56 -21.09 0.48
C MET A 375 -32.52 -22.06 1.03
N GLN A 376 -32.82 -22.72 2.15
CA GLN A 376 -31.92 -23.71 2.77
C GLN A 376 -31.70 -24.94 1.89
N GLU A 377 -32.75 -25.48 1.26
CA GLU A 377 -32.66 -26.59 0.30
C GLU A 377 -31.83 -26.22 -0.94
N LEU A 378 -31.99 -25.00 -1.45
CA LEU A 378 -31.18 -24.50 -2.56
C LEU A 378 -29.70 -24.33 -2.16
N MET A 379 -29.43 -23.91 -0.92
CA MET A 379 -28.07 -23.84 -0.39
C MET A 379 -27.42 -25.21 -0.26
N LEU A 380 -28.15 -26.20 0.25
CA LEU A 380 -27.70 -27.60 0.33
C LEU A 380 -27.29 -28.12 -1.07
N ARG A 381 -28.13 -27.86 -2.08
CA ARG A 381 -27.85 -28.27 -3.48
C ARG A 381 -26.64 -27.54 -4.05
N ARG A 382 -26.53 -26.21 -3.84
CA ARG A 382 -25.35 -25.43 -4.23
C ARG A 382 -24.08 -26.04 -3.65
N ASN A 383 -24.08 -26.31 -2.34
CA ASN A 383 -22.91 -26.82 -1.64
C ASN A 383 -22.50 -28.20 -2.17
N SER A 384 -23.46 -29.09 -2.40
CA SER A 384 -23.21 -30.39 -3.01
C SER A 384 -22.63 -30.26 -4.42
N GLU A 385 -23.13 -29.34 -5.25
CA GLU A 385 -22.62 -29.15 -6.61
C GLU A 385 -21.22 -28.55 -6.64
N ILE A 386 -20.90 -27.64 -5.71
CA ILE A 386 -19.54 -27.10 -5.55
C ILE A 386 -18.56 -28.23 -5.18
N ILE A 387 -18.91 -29.09 -4.21
CA ILE A 387 -18.06 -30.21 -3.80
C ILE A 387 -17.83 -31.17 -4.97
N GLN A 388 -18.90 -31.54 -5.70
CA GLN A 388 -18.79 -32.40 -6.89
C GLN A 388 -17.92 -31.77 -7.98
N THR A 389 -18.01 -30.46 -8.17
CA THR A 389 -17.20 -29.72 -9.15
C THR A 389 -15.72 -29.78 -8.79
N ILE A 390 -15.38 -29.62 -7.50
CA ILE A 390 -14.00 -29.74 -7.03
C ILE A 390 -13.48 -31.17 -7.24
N GLU A 391 -14.30 -32.17 -6.93
CA GLU A 391 -13.92 -33.59 -7.10
C GLU A 391 -13.77 -33.99 -8.58
N ALA A 392 -14.60 -33.43 -9.47
CA ALA A 392 -14.61 -33.75 -10.90
C ALA A 392 -13.49 -33.05 -11.69
N TYR A 393 -13.27 -31.75 -11.43
CA TYR A 393 -12.33 -30.93 -12.21
C TYR A 393 -10.98 -30.74 -11.54
N GLY A 394 -10.85 -31.15 -10.27
CA GLY A 394 -9.62 -31.08 -9.53
C GLY A 394 -9.05 -29.67 -9.48
N ASP A 395 -7.79 -29.55 -9.87
CA ASP A 395 -6.99 -28.33 -9.79
C ASP A 395 -7.01 -27.46 -11.05
N SER A 396 -7.93 -27.72 -11.97
CA SER A 396 -8.02 -26.91 -13.19
C SER A 396 -8.52 -25.50 -12.88
N GLY A 397 -8.01 -24.49 -13.59
CA GLY A 397 -8.62 -23.14 -13.56
C GLY A 397 -10.09 -23.12 -14.03
N GLN A 398 -10.63 -24.25 -14.51
CA GLN A 398 -12.06 -24.45 -14.77
C GLN A 398 -12.87 -24.65 -13.48
N THR A 399 -12.26 -25.19 -12.41
CA THR A 399 -12.91 -25.40 -11.11
C THR A 399 -13.39 -24.05 -10.55
N ASP A 400 -12.53 -23.04 -10.49
CA ASP A 400 -12.89 -21.71 -9.98
C ASP A 400 -13.99 -21.02 -10.80
N ARG A 401 -13.89 -21.08 -12.13
CA ARG A 401 -14.92 -20.53 -13.02
C ARG A 401 -16.26 -21.25 -12.84
N SER A 402 -16.22 -22.57 -12.69
CA SER A 402 -17.42 -23.38 -12.48
C SER A 402 -18.06 -23.08 -11.12
N ILE A 403 -17.26 -22.96 -10.05
CA ILE A 403 -17.73 -22.56 -8.72
C ILE A 403 -18.38 -21.16 -8.77
N ALA A 404 -17.76 -20.20 -9.47
CA ALA A 404 -18.34 -18.86 -9.65
C ALA A 404 -19.70 -18.93 -10.37
N LEU A 405 -19.81 -19.67 -11.48
CA LEU A 405 -21.07 -19.85 -12.21
C LEU A 405 -22.14 -20.55 -11.36
N ILE A 406 -21.77 -21.55 -10.56
CA ILE A 406 -22.67 -22.21 -9.61
C ILE A 406 -23.17 -21.21 -8.57
N ASN A 407 -22.27 -20.42 -7.98
CA ASN A 407 -22.61 -19.37 -7.01
C ASN A 407 -23.61 -18.37 -7.60
N ASP A 408 -23.34 -17.81 -8.77
CA ASP A 408 -24.21 -16.81 -9.43
C ASP A 408 -25.59 -17.39 -9.73
N ARG A 409 -25.63 -18.61 -10.28
CA ARG A 409 -26.88 -19.28 -10.64
C ARG A 409 -27.73 -19.60 -9.41
N PHE A 410 -27.12 -20.07 -8.31
CA PHE A 410 -27.86 -20.35 -7.08
C PHE A 410 -28.21 -19.10 -6.30
N ALA A 411 -27.38 -18.05 -6.28
CA ALA A 411 -27.71 -16.77 -5.69
C ALA A 411 -29.01 -16.22 -6.30
N ALA A 412 -29.13 -16.19 -7.64
CA ALA A 412 -30.34 -15.76 -8.33
C ALA A 412 -31.58 -16.64 -8.05
N ARG A 413 -31.39 -17.93 -7.73
CA ARG A 413 -32.49 -18.84 -7.34
C ARG A 413 -32.91 -18.63 -5.89
N ILE A 414 -31.95 -18.45 -4.98
CA ILE A 414 -32.18 -18.21 -3.56
C ILE A 414 -32.87 -16.87 -3.36
N GLU A 415 -32.45 -15.81 -4.07
CA GLU A 415 -33.15 -14.51 -4.05
C GLU A 415 -34.59 -14.62 -4.55
N ARG A 416 -34.84 -15.43 -5.59
CA ARG A 416 -36.21 -15.69 -6.07
C ARG A 416 -37.05 -16.45 -5.03
N ALA A 417 -36.45 -17.40 -4.32
CA ALA A 417 -37.12 -18.11 -3.22
C ALA A 417 -37.41 -17.16 -2.05
N ALA A 418 -36.50 -16.26 -1.72
CA ALA A 418 -36.69 -15.25 -0.69
C ALA A 418 -37.84 -14.29 -1.03
N ARG A 419 -37.94 -13.85 -2.30
CA ARG A 419 -39.03 -12.99 -2.80
C ARG A 419 -40.43 -13.62 -2.71
N ARG A 420 -40.54 -14.95 -2.61
CA ARG A 420 -41.82 -15.65 -2.45
C ARG A 420 -42.39 -15.56 -1.04
N GLY A 421 -41.61 -15.06 -0.07
CA GLY A 421 -42.02 -14.86 1.31
C GLY A 421 -41.69 -16.03 2.23
N GLU A 422 -42.30 -16.01 3.41
CA GLU A 422 -42.13 -17.03 4.44
C GLU A 422 -42.82 -18.34 4.04
N ASP A 423 -42.28 -19.49 4.46
CA ASP A 423 -42.97 -20.75 4.21
C ASP A 423 -44.32 -20.76 4.94
N PRO A 424 -45.36 -21.37 4.35
CA PRO A 424 -46.61 -21.59 5.07
C PRO A 424 -46.30 -22.34 6.36
N LEU A 425 -46.76 -21.78 7.49
CA LEU A 425 -46.63 -22.41 8.80
C LEU A 425 -47.16 -23.84 8.69
N ILE A 426 -46.26 -24.82 8.81
CA ILE A 426 -46.65 -26.23 8.86
C ILE A 426 -47.54 -26.36 10.08
N GLN A 427 -48.84 -26.49 9.86
CA GLN A 427 -49.75 -26.79 10.95
C GLN A 427 -49.29 -28.13 11.53
N PRO A 428 -49.02 -28.21 12.84
CA PRO A 428 -48.64 -29.47 13.46
C PRO A 428 -49.72 -30.50 13.11
N PRO A 429 -49.33 -31.74 12.74
CA PRO A 429 -50.32 -32.78 12.46
C PRO A 429 -51.28 -32.86 13.66
N PRO A 430 -52.61 -32.91 13.42
CA PRO A 430 -53.60 -32.92 14.48
C PRO A 430 -53.25 -34.04 15.47
N GLY A 431 -53.16 -33.63 16.74
CA GLY A 431 -52.60 -34.42 17.82
C GLY A 431 -53.15 -35.84 17.86
N ARG A 432 -52.23 -36.80 17.90
CA ARG A 432 -52.52 -38.18 18.28
C ARG A 432 -52.65 -38.19 19.80
N ASP A 433 -53.84 -37.86 20.29
CA ASP A 433 -54.24 -38.11 21.67
C ASP A 433 -54.18 -39.62 21.95
N GLY A 434 -53.51 -40.00 23.04
CA GLY A 434 -53.69 -41.32 23.64
C GLY A 434 -52.40 -42.07 23.94
N GLY A 435 -52.02 -42.07 25.23
CA GLY A 435 -50.97 -42.95 25.74
C GLY A 435 -50.53 -42.60 27.16
N SER A 436 -51.42 -42.72 28.14
CA SER A 436 -51.09 -42.69 29.56
C SER A 436 -50.07 -43.78 29.90
N SER A 437 -48.83 -43.40 30.17
CA SER A 437 -47.80 -44.28 30.70
C SER A 437 -47.52 -43.90 32.16
N GLU A 438 -48.18 -44.62 33.07
CA GLU A 438 -47.81 -44.71 34.48
C GLU A 438 -46.43 -45.36 34.59
N GLY A 439 -45.43 -44.60 35.03
CA GLY A 439 -44.09 -45.15 35.25
C GLY A 439 -42.94 -44.14 35.29
N VAL A 440 -43.16 -42.90 35.75
CA VAL A 440 -42.10 -41.87 35.82
C VAL A 440 -42.06 -41.23 37.21
N GLY A 441 -41.93 -42.07 38.25
CA GLY A 441 -41.68 -41.61 39.62
C GLY A 441 -40.19 -41.62 40.00
N THR A 442 -39.39 -42.52 39.42
CA THR A 442 -38.01 -42.77 39.85
C THR A 442 -36.96 -42.06 38.99
N VAL A 443 -37.24 -41.82 37.70
CA VAL A 443 -36.28 -41.18 36.78
C VAL A 443 -36.25 -39.65 36.96
N THR A 444 -37.39 -39.03 37.25
CA THR A 444 -37.53 -37.60 37.57
C THR A 444 -36.82 -37.23 38.88
N ALA A 445 -36.82 -38.12 39.88
CA ALA A 445 -36.10 -37.90 41.14
C ALA A 445 -34.56 -37.93 40.95
N ILE A 446 -34.05 -38.85 40.12
CA ILE A 446 -32.62 -38.96 39.80
C ILE A 446 -32.18 -37.76 38.97
N LEU A 447 -32.94 -37.38 37.93
CA LEU A 447 -32.65 -36.19 37.12
C LEU A 447 -32.68 -34.90 37.93
N ALA A 448 -33.62 -34.75 38.88
CA ALA A 448 -33.65 -33.61 39.78
C ALA A 448 -32.42 -33.56 40.71
N SER A 449 -31.99 -34.72 41.25
CA SER A 449 -30.79 -34.78 42.10
C SER A 449 -29.49 -34.51 41.34
N CYS A 450 -29.34 -35.02 40.12
CA CYS A 450 -28.17 -34.76 39.28
C CYS A 450 -28.13 -33.30 38.82
N SER A 451 -29.27 -32.72 38.47
CA SER A 451 -29.37 -31.30 38.11
C SER A 451 -29.02 -30.40 39.30
N ALA A 452 -29.48 -30.73 40.50
CA ALA A 452 -29.12 -29.98 41.72
C ALA A 452 -27.62 -30.04 42.04
N ALA A 453 -26.99 -31.21 41.85
CA ALA A 453 -25.54 -31.37 42.06
C ALA A 453 -24.72 -30.55 41.05
N VAL A 454 -25.13 -30.56 39.78
CA VAL A 454 -24.46 -29.77 38.73
C VAL A 454 -24.64 -28.27 38.97
N VAL A 455 -25.85 -27.82 39.33
CA VAL A 455 -26.10 -26.41 39.66
C VAL A 455 -25.31 -25.97 40.88
N MET A 456 -25.19 -26.81 41.92
CA MET A 456 -24.32 -26.52 43.07
C MET A 456 -22.84 -26.46 42.69
N ALA A 457 -22.34 -27.37 41.86
CA ALA A 457 -20.95 -27.34 41.40
C ALA A 457 -20.64 -26.08 40.59
N ILE A 458 -21.57 -25.66 39.71
CA ILE A 458 -21.46 -24.42 38.94
C ILE A 458 -21.53 -23.21 39.89
N ALA A 459 -22.42 -23.20 40.87
CA ALA A 459 -22.52 -22.11 41.85
C ALA A 459 -21.25 -21.97 42.69
N VAL A 460 -20.64 -23.08 43.13
CA VAL A 460 -19.37 -23.08 43.88
C VAL A 460 -18.21 -22.64 42.98
N ALA A 461 -18.12 -23.13 41.75
CA ALA A 461 -17.09 -22.71 40.80
C ALA A 461 -17.22 -21.21 40.46
N THR A 462 -18.44 -20.73 40.22
CA THR A 462 -18.73 -19.33 39.93
C THR A 462 -18.42 -18.46 41.15
N TRP A 463 -18.76 -18.91 42.36
CA TRP A 463 -18.43 -18.20 43.60
C TRP A 463 -16.92 -18.11 43.83
N LEU A 464 -16.16 -19.19 43.58
CA LEU A 464 -14.69 -19.17 43.68
C LEU A 464 -14.05 -18.24 42.64
N VAL A 465 -14.59 -18.19 41.41
CA VAL A 465 -14.13 -17.29 40.35
C VAL A 465 -14.47 -15.83 40.66
N LEU A 466 -15.68 -15.55 41.17
CA LEU A 466 -16.11 -14.21 41.56
C LEU A 466 -15.34 -13.70 42.79
N ARG A 467 -15.03 -14.57 43.76
CA ARG A 467 -14.20 -14.22 44.92
C ARG A 467 -12.76 -13.87 44.51
N LYS A 468 -12.28 -14.42 43.39
CA LYS A 468 -10.99 -14.08 42.78
C LYS A 468 -11.01 -12.82 41.91
N ARG A 469 -12.20 -12.33 41.51
CA ARG A 469 -12.39 -11.19 40.58
C ARG A 469 -12.96 -9.91 41.22
N ALA A 470 -13.15 -9.86 42.54
CA ALA A 470 -13.71 -8.68 43.24
C ALA A 470 -12.79 -7.43 43.33
N ARG A 471 -11.93 -7.21 42.34
CA ARG A 471 -11.20 -5.96 42.11
C ARG A 471 -11.17 -5.70 40.61
N GLU A 472 -12.28 -5.21 40.05
CA GLU A 472 -12.35 -4.34 38.86
C GLU A 472 -13.83 -4.05 38.53
N SER A 473 -14.09 -2.78 38.21
CA SER A 473 -15.43 -2.18 38.06
C SER A 473 -16.18 -2.67 36.81
N PRO A 474 -17.53 -2.63 36.79
CA PRO A 474 -18.31 -3.29 35.75
C PRO A 474 -18.45 -2.47 34.47
N ILE A 475 -18.21 -3.11 33.32
CA ILE A 475 -18.62 -2.68 31.99
C ILE A 475 -20.04 -3.21 31.74
N THR A 476 -20.98 -2.33 31.42
CA THR A 476 -22.36 -2.65 31.02
C THR A 476 -22.40 -3.39 29.69
N ALA A 477 -22.98 -4.59 29.68
CA ALA A 477 -23.24 -5.40 28.50
C ALA A 477 -24.62 -5.10 27.87
N PHE A 478 -24.73 -5.37 26.57
CA PHE A 478 -25.93 -5.19 25.74
C PHE A 478 -27.14 -6.05 26.18
N GLN A 479 -28.35 -5.55 25.89
CA GLN A 479 -29.62 -6.17 26.27
C GLN A 479 -29.91 -7.50 25.51
N GLN A 480 -30.35 -8.50 26.27
CA GLN A 480 -30.58 -9.90 25.89
C GLN A 480 -32.00 -10.18 25.33
N THR A 481 -32.39 -9.68 24.14
CA THR A 481 -33.77 -9.98 23.64
C THR A 481 -33.91 -10.48 22.21
N GLN A 482 -32.84 -10.91 21.53
CA GLN A 482 -32.99 -11.62 20.26
C GLN A 482 -32.09 -12.86 20.19
N GLN A 483 -32.70 -14.01 20.48
CA GLN A 483 -32.11 -15.32 20.33
C GLN A 483 -32.48 -15.84 18.93
N VAL A 484 -31.52 -15.85 18.01
CA VAL A 484 -31.69 -16.48 16.69
C VAL A 484 -31.30 -17.94 16.85
N VAL A 485 -32.27 -18.84 16.73
CA VAL A 485 -32.05 -20.29 16.74
C VAL A 485 -31.58 -20.71 15.34
N ILE A 486 -30.31 -21.08 15.23
CA ILE A 486 -29.75 -21.69 14.00
C ILE A 486 -29.95 -23.20 14.14
N GLY A 487 -30.88 -23.77 13.38
CA GLY A 487 -31.12 -25.21 13.35
C GLY A 487 -30.09 -25.96 12.52
N SER A 488 -29.80 -27.21 12.91
CA SER A 488 -29.07 -28.18 12.08
C SER A 488 -29.78 -28.39 10.73
N PRO A 489 -29.05 -28.76 9.66
CA PRO A 489 -29.62 -28.93 8.33
C PRO A 489 -30.78 -29.94 8.32
N VAL A 490 -31.82 -29.62 7.55
CA VAL A 490 -32.99 -30.48 7.34
C VAL A 490 -32.51 -31.78 6.66
N PRO A 491 -32.72 -32.97 7.27
CA PRO A 491 -32.40 -34.23 6.61
C PRO A 491 -33.26 -34.41 5.36
N LEU A 492 -32.64 -34.85 4.25
CA LEU A 492 -33.30 -35.09 2.97
C LEU A 492 -34.11 -36.40 2.92
N SER A 493 -34.27 -37.10 4.04
CA SER A 493 -34.98 -38.37 4.13
C SER A 493 -36.43 -38.18 4.57
N THR A 494 -37.37 -38.74 3.80
CA THR A 494 -38.80 -38.84 4.14
C THR A 494 -39.12 -39.86 5.24
N ASP A 495 -38.10 -40.47 5.86
CA ASP A 495 -38.28 -41.40 6.97
C ASP A 495 -38.07 -40.69 8.30
N VAL A 496 -39.18 -40.44 9.00
CA VAL A 496 -39.21 -39.90 10.36
C VAL A 496 -38.74 -40.98 11.32
N VAL A 497 -37.50 -40.85 11.80
CA VAL A 497 -37.04 -41.59 12.99
C VAL A 497 -37.19 -40.65 14.18
N ASP A 498 -38.08 -41.01 15.11
CA ASP A 498 -38.24 -40.32 16.39
C ASP A 498 -36.93 -40.39 17.20
N GLY A 499 -36.37 -39.23 17.58
CA GLY A 499 -35.29 -39.15 18.57
C GLY A 499 -34.01 -38.39 18.20
N VAL A 500 -34.03 -37.38 17.33
CA VAL A 500 -32.85 -36.52 17.11
C VAL A 500 -32.82 -35.37 18.12
N ALA A 501 -31.85 -35.40 19.03
CA ALA A 501 -31.57 -34.33 19.98
C ALA A 501 -31.14 -33.04 19.27
N SER A 502 -31.77 -31.92 19.64
CA SER A 502 -31.46 -30.58 19.17
C SER A 502 -30.03 -30.15 19.50
N GLY A 503 -29.31 -29.61 18.53
CA GLY A 503 -27.93 -29.11 18.67
C GLY A 503 -27.78 -27.96 19.67
N ALA A 504 -26.61 -27.86 20.29
CA ALA A 504 -26.27 -26.86 21.29
C ALA A 504 -26.15 -25.45 20.68
N PRO A 505 -26.51 -24.38 21.43
CA PRO A 505 -26.40 -22.99 20.94
C PRO A 505 -24.95 -22.59 20.71
N VAL A 506 -24.65 -22.07 19.51
CA VAL A 506 -23.35 -21.46 19.19
C VAL A 506 -23.42 -19.97 19.46
N THR A 507 -22.54 -19.48 20.33
CA THR A 507 -22.39 -18.05 20.62
C THR A 507 -21.26 -17.51 19.75
N VAL A 508 -21.55 -16.65 18.78
CA VAL A 508 -20.52 -15.99 17.97
C VAL A 508 -19.99 -14.78 18.75
N ALA A 509 -18.81 -14.90 19.35
CA ALA A 509 -18.08 -13.77 19.91
C ALA A 509 -17.11 -13.22 18.86
N ALA A 510 -17.25 -11.93 18.51
CA ALA A 510 -16.22 -11.24 17.74
C ALA A 510 -14.95 -11.07 18.60
N PRO A 511 -13.74 -11.25 18.04
CA PRO A 511 -12.51 -10.96 18.77
C PRO A 511 -12.36 -9.44 18.95
N THR A 512 -12.75 -8.91 20.11
CA THR A 512 -12.37 -7.56 20.51
C THR A 512 -10.91 -7.59 20.94
N LYS A 513 -10.03 -7.09 20.06
CA LYS A 513 -8.60 -6.90 20.31
C LYS A 513 -8.43 -5.95 21.49
N GLY A 514 -7.84 -6.45 22.58
CA GLY A 514 -7.54 -5.66 23.77
C GLY A 514 -6.58 -4.52 23.46
N GLN A 515 -7.00 -3.31 23.82
CA GLN A 515 -6.23 -2.08 23.78
C GLN A 515 -5.16 -2.18 24.88
N LYS A 516 -3.88 -2.39 24.51
CA LYS A 516 -2.76 -2.26 25.45
C LYS A 516 -2.62 -0.77 25.78
N GLY A 517 -2.87 -0.44 27.05
CA GLY A 517 -2.68 0.89 27.60
C GLY A 517 -1.25 1.37 27.45
N GLY A 518 -1.12 2.62 27.00
CA GLY A 518 0.13 3.37 27.06
C GLY A 518 0.52 3.69 28.50
N LYS A 519 1.83 3.75 28.74
CA LYS A 519 2.42 4.43 29.88
C LYS A 519 3.01 5.75 29.37
N GLU A 520 2.38 6.86 29.76
CA GLU A 520 3.09 8.11 30.11
C GLU A 520 3.76 7.87 31.48
N GLY A 521 4.93 8.41 31.84
CA GLY A 521 5.87 9.29 31.16
C GLY A 521 7.08 9.48 32.08
N GLU A 522 8.13 10.13 31.57
CA GLU A 522 9.19 10.76 32.37
C GLU A 522 9.71 11.98 31.60
N PRO A 523 9.82 13.17 32.22
CA PRO A 523 10.34 14.36 31.56
C PRO A 523 11.87 14.39 31.64
N VAL A 524 12.54 14.52 30.49
CA VAL A 524 13.96 14.83 30.44
C VAL A 524 14.12 16.33 30.22
N GLU A 525 14.77 16.94 31.21
CA GLU A 525 15.28 18.31 31.25
C GLU A 525 16.41 18.45 30.20
N LEU A 526 16.32 19.46 29.33
CA LEU A 526 17.37 19.81 28.38
C LEU A 526 18.23 20.94 28.97
N THR A 527 19.49 20.61 29.24
CA THR A 527 20.65 21.52 29.24
C THR A 527 21.59 21.12 28.13
#